data_AF-A0A6M4FMI5-F1
#
_entry.id   AF-A0A6M4FMI5-F1
#
_cell.length_a   1.000
_cell.length_b   1.000
_cell.length_c   1.000
_cell.angle_alpha   90.00
_cell.angle_beta   90.00
_cell.angle_gamma   90.00
#
_symmetry.space_group_name_H-M   'P 1'
#
loop_
_entity.id
_entity.type
_entity.pdbx_description
1 polymer ?
#
loop_
_entity_poly.entity_id
_entity_poly.type
_entity_poly.pdbx_seq_one_letter_code
_entity_poly.pdbx_strand_id
1 'polypeptide(L)'
;MPIARFSPFELLLLKSRHQADTAALLLLAWVLASHGRLGEAERAKLGELAAHYRHGHDLQPLIEIASQQNLDAIQLAAEVMQKHCLGEQAHAFLRQAIGLAVSGGKLAQANHHVLRFLADLLGVSPAEFSLLFEAAAGKAFGNPDDPSRSAYWQAKEHRRQQEQAHDQQRHEEEQRKREQQRHQQYGSGRQERAGESHQRRRQREAHQTPPPNDHTRRALAVLGLPPGSTRSEIRTAYRRLAQLHHPDRFFAQGEARVASASLRFQKIRNAYDYLMRVS
;
A
#
# COMPACT_ATOMS: atom_id res chain seq x y z
N MET A 1 25.47 43.46 -5.61
CA MET A 1 25.61 42.84 -4.28
C MET A 1 24.88 41.51 -4.32
N PRO A 2 25.56 40.36 -4.22
CA PRO A 2 24.84 39.10 -4.08
C PRO A 2 24.11 39.15 -2.73
N ILE A 3 22.78 38.98 -2.75
CA ILE A 3 21.97 38.82 -1.54
C ILE A 3 22.53 37.57 -0.85
N ALA A 4 23.09 37.72 0.35
CA ALA A 4 23.63 36.59 1.10
C ALA A 4 22.52 35.53 1.26
N ARG A 5 22.66 34.41 0.53
CA ARG A 5 21.76 33.27 0.63
C ARG A 5 22.24 32.45 1.81
N PHE A 6 21.62 32.67 2.97
CA PHE A 6 21.86 31.84 4.14
C PHE A 6 21.51 30.38 3.85
N SER A 7 22.33 29.46 4.35
CA SER A 7 22.05 28.03 4.28
C SER A 7 20.82 27.68 5.14
N PRO A 8 20.14 26.54 4.87
CA PRO A 8 19.03 26.09 5.71
C PRO A 8 19.39 25.98 7.20
N PHE A 9 20.63 25.56 7.50
CA PHE A 9 21.09 25.44 8.88
C PHE A 9 21.40 26.79 9.52
N GLU A 10 21.99 27.73 8.78
CA GLU A 10 22.23 29.10 9.27
C GLU A 10 20.92 29.81 9.62
N LEU A 11 19.90 29.69 8.77
CA LEU A 11 18.57 30.22 9.05
C LEU A 11 17.95 29.60 10.31
N LEU A 12 18.23 28.32 10.56
CA LEU A 12 17.75 27.60 11.73
C LEU A 12 18.49 28.02 13.00
N LEU A 13 19.80 28.23 12.93
CA LEU A 13 20.58 28.82 14.04
C LEU A 13 20.13 30.24 14.38
N LEU A 14 19.80 31.07 13.39
CA LEU A 14 19.30 32.43 13.60
C LEU A 14 17.92 32.47 14.27
N LYS A 15 17.08 31.46 14.03
CA LYS A 15 15.76 31.31 14.66
C LYS A 15 15.80 30.60 16.01
N SER A 16 16.91 29.95 16.34
CA SER A 16 17.05 29.16 17.54
C SER A 16 17.14 30.03 18.80
N ARG A 17 16.57 29.51 19.91
CA ARG A 17 16.70 30.12 21.24
C ARG A 17 18.09 29.90 21.84
N HIS A 18 18.77 28.82 21.46
CA HIS A 18 20.11 28.48 21.91
C HIS A 18 20.88 27.77 20.80
N GLN A 19 21.81 28.51 20.17
CA GLN A 19 22.56 28.04 19.01
C GLN A 19 23.40 26.80 19.33
N ALA A 20 24.03 26.75 20.51
CA ALA A 20 24.83 25.59 20.92
C ALA A 20 23.99 24.31 21.10
N ASP A 21 22.76 24.44 21.61
CA ASP A 21 21.86 23.29 21.81
C ASP A 21 21.39 22.75 20.46
N THR A 22 21.20 23.65 19.50
CA THR A 22 20.80 23.33 18.12
C THR A 22 21.93 22.63 17.37
N ALA A 23 23.15 23.15 17.52
CA ALA A 23 24.34 22.55 16.97
C ALA A 23 24.60 21.17 17.57
N ALA A 24 24.43 21.03 18.89
CA ALA A 24 24.51 19.74 19.58
C ALA A 24 23.51 18.73 19.01
N LEU A 25 22.25 19.14 18.82
CA LEU A 25 21.24 18.26 18.23
C LEU A 25 21.56 17.87 16.78
N LEU A 26 22.13 18.77 15.98
CA LEU A 26 22.58 18.41 14.63
C LEU A 26 23.70 17.37 14.68
N LEU A 27 24.69 17.53 15.56
CA LEU A 27 25.79 16.58 15.69
C LEU A 27 25.33 15.22 16.25
N LEU A 28 24.37 15.20 17.19
CA LEU A 28 23.75 13.96 17.67
C LEU A 28 22.92 13.28 16.57
N ALA A 29 22.17 14.05 15.78
CA ALA A 29 21.44 13.53 14.62
C ALA A 29 22.42 12.95 13.58
N TRP A 30 23.59 13.57 13.40
CA TRP A 30 24.64 13.08 12.52
C TRP A 30 25.25 11.76 13.02
N VAL A 31 25.51 11.63 14.33
CA VAL A 31 25.97 10.35 14.95
C VAL A 31 24.96 9.22 14.72
N LEU A 32 23.67 9.53 14.75
CA LEU A 32 22.63 8.57 14.39
C LEU A 32 22.60 8.31 12.88
N ALA A 33 22.82 9.31 12.03
CA ALA A 33 22.79 9.13 10.57
C ALA A 33 24.02 8.36 10.04
N SER A 34 25.15 8.37 10.74
CA SER A 34 26.39 7.74 10.28
C SER A 34 26.36 6.21 10.26
N HIS A 35 25.35 5.57 10.88
CA HIS A 35 25.19 4.12 10.84
C HIS A 35 24.31 3.60 9.67
N GLY A 36 23.59 4.48 8.97
CA GLY A 36 22.63 4.09 7.93
C GLY A 36 21.43 5.03 7.83
N ARG A 37 20.32 4.57 7.25
CA ARG A 37 19.09 5.37 7.15
C ARG A 37 18.50 5.57 8.55
N LEU A 38 18.19 6.81 8.90
CA LEU A 38 17.46 7.17 10.13
C LEU A 38 16.02 6.65 10.07
N GLY A 39 15.75 5.53 10.74
CA GLY A 39 14.43 4.95 10.90
C GLY A 39 13.60 5.64 11.97
N GLU A 40 12.39 5.13 12.23
CA GLU A 40 11.46 5.72 13.20
C GLU A 40 11.98 5.61 14.65
N ALA A 41 12.65 4.50 14.98
CA ALA A 41 13.20 4.28 16.31
C ALA A 41 14.33 5.27 16.64
N GLU A 42 15.21 5.57 15.69
CA GLU A 42 16.29 6.54 15.87
C GLU A 42 15.75 7.96 16.00
N ARG A 43 14.71 8.30 15.23
CA ARG A 43 14.02 9.60 15.31
C ARG A 43 13.33 9.79 16.67
N ALA A 44 12.67 8.75 17.18
CA ALA A 44 12.04 8.78 18.50
C ALA A 44 13.08 9.04 19.61
N LYS A 45 14.20 8.30 19.59
CA LYS A 45 15.32 8.51 20.53
C LYS A 45 15.89 9.93 20.47
N LEU A 46 16.09 10.47 19.27
CA LEU A 46 16.57 11.85 19.11
C LEU A 46 15.55 12.84 19.67
N GLY A 47 14.25 12.60 19.47
CA GLY A 47 13.17 13.41 20.05
C GLY A 47 13.17 13.42 21.58
N GLU A 48 13.34 12.26 22.21
CA GLU A 48 13.44 12.15 23.68
C GLU A 48 14.66 12.91 24.22
N LEU A 49 15.81 12.81 23.56
CA LEU A 49 16.99 13.59 23.94
C LEU A 49 16.78 15.09 23.73
N ALA A 50 16.19 15.48 22.60
CA ALA A 50 15.95 16.88 22.26
C ALA A 50 15.05 17.61 23.25
N ALA A 51 14.18 16.90 23.97
CA ALA A 51 13.37 17.48 25.05
C ALA A 51 14.21 18.16 26.15
N HIS A 52 15.48 17.75 26.33
CA HIS A 52 16.41 18.33 27.30
C HIS A 52 17.19 19.54 26.77
N TYR A 53 17.01 19.89 25.49
CA TYR A 53 17.74 20.95 24.80
C TYR A 53 16.83 22.17 24.52
N ARG A 54 17.39 23.39 24.57
CA ARG A 54 16.65 24.65 24.39
C ARG A 54 16.73 25.13 22.94
N HIS A 55 16.27 24.31 22.01
CA HIS A 55 16.38 24.56 20.57
C HIS A 55 15.20 25.37 20.01
N GLY A 56 13.96 25.08 20.42
CA GLY A 56 12.77 25.90 20.15
C GLY A 56 12.25 25.87 18.70
N HIS A 57 12.59 24.83 17.94
CA HIS A 57 12.16 24.59 16.55
C HIS A 57 11.96 23.10 16.28
N ASP A 58 11.34 22.76 15.15
CA ASP A 58 11.15 21.36 14.74
C ASP A 58 12.49 20.66 14.44
N LEU A 59 12.61 19.37 14.78
CA LEU A 59 13.81 18.56 14.57
C LEU A 59 13.93 18.04 13.14
N GLN A 60 12.84 18.03 12.38
CA GLN A 60 12.80 17.50 11.03
C GLN A 60 13.89 18.09 10.11
N PRO A 61 14.15 19.41 10.09
CA PRO A 61 15.24 19.97 9.29
C PRO A 61 16.63 19.48 9.72
N LEU A 62 16.88 19.27 11.02
CA LEU A 62 18.16 18.76 11.52
C LEU A 62 18.37 17.31 11.10
N ILE A 63 17.30 16.50 11.16
CA ILE A 63 17.29 15.11 10.70
C ILE A 63 17.58 15.04 9.19
N GLU A 64 16.98 15.92 8.40
CA GLU A 64 17.21 16.00 6.95
C GLU A 64 18.66 16.36 6.63
N ILE A 65 19.19 17.41 7.25
CA ILE A 65 20.59 17.85 7.08
C ILE A 65 21.55 16.72 7.46
N ALA A 66 21.32 16.06 8.60
CA ALA A 66 22.13 14.93 9.06
C ALA A 66 22.05 13.74 8.10
N SER A 67 20.86 13.40 7.60
CA SER A 67 20.66 12.28 6.68
C SER A 67 21.36 12.48 5.33
N GLN A 68 21.48 13.74 4.89
CA GLN A 68 22.19 14.13 3.68
C GLN A 68 23.71 14.26 3.87
N GLN A 69 24.20 14.14 5.11
CA GLN A 69 25.60 14.35 5.49
C GLN A 69 26.15 15.69 4.96
N ASN A 70 25.36 16.76 5.10
CA ASN A 70 25.78 18.08 4.66
C ASN A 70 26.97 18.59 5.50
N LEU A 71 28.17 18.52 4.92
CA LEU A 71 29.42 18.83 5.63
C LEU A 71 29.52 20.29 6.05
N ASP A 72 29.01 21.24 5.26
CA ASP A 72 29.05 22.67 5.60
C ASP A 72 28.23 22.96 6.86
N ALA A 73 27.04 22.35 6.96
CA ALA A 73 26.18 22.49 8.14
C ALA A 73 26.78 21.79 9.38
N ILE A 74 27.39 20.60 9.20
CA ILE A 74 28.07 19.87 10.27
C ILE A 74 29.29 20.66 10.76
N GLN A 75 30.08 21.24 9.86
CA GLN A 75 31.22 22.08 10.20
C GLN A 75 30.76 23.30 11.00
N LEU A 76 29.73 24.01 10.53
CA LEU A 76 29.19 25.16 11.26
C LEU A 76 28.68 24.77 12.65
N ALA A 77 28.01 23.62 12.78
CA ALA A 77 27.59 23.11 14.09
C ALA A 77 28.80 22.79 14.98
N ALA A 78 29.85 22.20 14.43
CA ALA A 78 31.08 21.91 15.17
C ALA A 78 31.74 23.20 15.69
N GLU A 79 31.83 24.24 14.87
CA GLU A 79 32.38 25.55 15.25
C GLU A 79 31.55 26.21 16.37
N VAL A 80 30.22 26.18 16.24
CA VAL A 80 29.30 26.69 17.27
C VAL A 80 29.47 25.90 18.58
N MET A 81 29.57 24.57 18.51
CA MET A 81 29.77 23.75 19.69
C MET A 81 31.12 24.02 20.35
N GLN A 82 32.21 24.06 19.59
CA GLN A 82 33.55 24.30 20.13
C GLN A 82 33.64 25.64 20.89
N LYS A 83 32.92 26.66 20.43
CA LYS A 83 32.90 27.98 21.07
C LYS A 83 32.14 28.02 22.40
N HIS A 84 31.15 27.14 22.57
CA HIS A 84 30.17 27.24 23.66
C HIS A 84 30.15 26.04 24.62
N CYS A 85 30.73 24.90 24.24
CA CYS A 85 30.69 23.65 25.00
C CYS A 85 32.11 23.21 25.37
N LEU A 86 32.49 23.41 26.64
CA LEU A 86 33.80 23.04 27.18
C LEU A 86 33.64 22.37 28.55
N GLY A 87 34.62 21.55 28.95
CA GLY A 87 34.65 20.91 30.26
C GLY A 87 33.47 19.95 30.50
N GLU A 88 32.77 20.07 31.63
CA GLU A 88 31.66 19.18 32.03
C GLU A 88 30.55 19.06 30.96
N GLN A 89 30.27 20.14 30.22
CA GLN A 89 29.25 20.11 29.16
C GLN A 89 29.67 19.22 27.98
N ALA A 90 30.97 19.21 27.64
CA ALA A 90 31.51 18.34 26.62
C ALA A 90 31.40 16.87 27.03
N HIS A 91 31.66 16.55 28.30
CA HIS A 91 31.53 15.21 28.86
C HIS A 91 30.08 14.71 28.81
N ALA A 92 29.13 15.55 29.22
CA ALA A 92 27.71 15.25 29.15
C ALA A 92 27.24 14.99 27.71
N PHE A 93 27.66 15.84 26.77
CA PHE A 93 27.36 15.67 25.35
C PHE A 93 27.97 14.38 24.78
N LEU A 94 29.24 14.09 25.05
CA LEU A 94 29.91 12.89 24.55
C LEU A 94 29.25 11.62 25.10
N ARG A 95 28.82 11.59 26.37
CA ARG A 95 28.06 10.46 26.93
C ARG A 95 26.77 10.20 26.16
N GLN A 96 26.05 11.25 25.78
CA GLN A 96 24.83 11.12 24.96
C GLN A 96 25.15 10.62 23.55
N ALA A 97 26.20 11.17 22.91
CA ALA A 97 26.65 10.72 21.59
C ALA A 97 27.06 9.24 21.59
N ILE A 98 27.78 8.78 22.63
CA ILE A 98 28.15 7.38 22.81
C ILE A 98 26.91 6.50 22.99
N GLY A 99 25.98 6.91 23.86
CA GLY A 99 24.73 6.17 24.08
C GLY A 99 23.94 5.97 22.79
N LEU A 100 23.82 7.02 21.97
CA LEU A 100 23.18 6.94 20.65
C LEU A 100 23.93 5.98 19.72
N ALA A 101 25.25 6.11 19.63
CA ALA A 101 26.10 5.34 18.73
C ALA A 101 26.10 3.83 19.04
N VAL A 102 25.91 3.44 20.30
CA VAL A 102 25.90 2.04 20.76
C VAL A 102 24.49 1.44 20.79
N SER A 103 23.44 2.27 20.73
CA SER A 103 22.04 1.82 20.87
C SER A 103 21.57 0.82 19.79
N GLY A 104 22.28 0.70 18.66
CA GLY A 104 22.03 -0.27 17.59
C GLY A 104 22.83 -1.58 17.69
N GLY A 105 23.58 -1.81 18.77
CA GLY A 105 24.39 -3.01 18.98
C GLY A 105 25.89 -2.78 18.76
N LYS A 106 26.50 -3.40 17.74
CA LYS A 106 27.95 -3.23 17.48
C LYS A 106 28.21 -1.82 16.95
N LEU A 107 29.14 -1.09 17.57
CA LEU A 107 29.53 0.25 17.15
C LEU A 107 30.03 0.23 15.69
N ALA A 108 29.37 1.00 14.82
CA ALA A 108 29.73 1.11 13.41
C ALA A 108 31.12 1.75 13.23
N GLN A 109 31.81 1.43 12.15
CA GLN A 109 33.12 2.03 11.84
C GLN A 109 33.02 3.55 11.68
N ALA A 110 31.99 4.05 11.00
CA ALA A 110 31.75 5.49 10.86
C ALA A 110 31.62 6.17 12.24
N ASN A 111 30.85 5.56 13.15
CA ASN A 111 30.67 6.08 14.51
C ASN A 111 31.98 6.11 15.31
N HIS A 112 32.91 5.18 15.08
CA HIS A 112 34.23 5.27 15.71
C HIS A 112 34.99 6.54 15.29
N HIS A 113 34.91 6.92 14.02
CA HIS A 113 35.57 8.13 13.52
C HIS A 113 34.84 9.40 13.97
N VAL A 114 33.50 9.40 13.90
CA VAL A 114 32.66 10.51 14.37
C VAL A 114 32.90 10.80 15.85
N LEU A 115 32.91 9.77 16.70
CA LEU A 115 33.11 9.96 18.13
C LEU A 115 34.52 10.46 18.48
N ARG A 116 35.57 9.98 17.79
CA ARG A 116 36.93 10.53 17.97
C ARG A 116 36.99 11.98 17.54
N PHE A 117 36.42 12.30 16.38
CA PHE A 117 36.34 13.68 15.90
C PHE A 117 35.63 14.59 16.90
N LEU A 118 34.49 14.16 17.47
CA LEU A 118 33.76 14.94 18.47
C LEU A 118 34.55 15.10 19.78
N ALA A 119 35.29 14.07 20.21
CA ALA A 119 36.15 14.16 21.38
C ALA A 119 37.29 15.17 21.17
N ASP A 120 37.98 15.08 20.03
CA ASP A 120 39.05 16.00 19.64
C ASP A 120 38.52 17.44 19.51
N LEU A 121 37.36 17.62 18.89
CA LEU A 121 36.68 18.91 18.71
C LEU A 121 36.42 19.61 20.05
N LEU A 122 35.99 18.84 21.05
CA LEU A 122 35.63 19.32 22.38
C LEU A 122 36.82 19.35 23.36
N GLY A 123 38.02 19.03 22.90
CA GLY A 123 39.25 19.06 23.70
C GLY A 123 39.38 17.93 24.71
N VAL A 124 38.66 16.82 24.53
CA VAL A 124 38.73 15.65 25.40
C VAL A 124 39.84 14.73 24.91
N SER A 125 40.78 14.40 25.79
CA SER A 125 41.92 13.55 25.42
C SER A 125 41.48 12.13 25.06
N PRO A 126 42.23 11.38 24.22
CA PRO A 126 41.88 9.99 23.90
C PRO A 126 41.77 9.06 25.12
N ALA A 127 42.56 9.31 26.17
CA ALA A 127 42.51 8.52 27.40
C ALA A 127 41.23 8.80 28.20
N GLU A 128 40.89 10.08 28.35
CA GLU A 128 39.66 10.53 29.03
C GLU A 128 38.41 10.09 28.26
N PHE A 129 38.44 10.21 26.93
CA PHE A 129 37.37 9.71 26.07
C PHE A 129 37.19 8.18 26.20
N SER A 130 38.29 7.42 26.31
CA SER A 130 38.21 5.97 26.50
C SER A 130 37.52 5.60 27.83
N LEU A 131 37.82 6.32 28.92
CA LEU A 131 37.14 6.15 30.20
C LEU A 131 35.65 6.52 30.13
N LEU A 132 35.33 7.63 29.46
CA LEU A 132 33.94 8.03 29.22
C LEU A 132 33.16 7.01 28.40
N PHE A 133 33.79 6.48 27.35
CA PHE A 133 33.20 5.46 26.51
C PHE A 133 32.95 4.17 27.29
N GLU A 134 33.92 3.71 28.08
CA GLU A 134 33.76 2.53 28.91
C GLU A 134 32.66 2.72 29.97
N ALA A 135 32.60 3.89 30.61
CA ALA A 135 31.55 4.21 31.58
C ALA A 135 30.14 4.26 30.94
N ALA A 136 30.02 4.72 29.70
CA ALA A 136 28.72 4.85 29.01
C ALA A 136 28.28 3.57 28.27
N ALA A 137 29.21 2.85 27.64
CA ALA A 137 28.94 1.69 26.81
C ALA A 137 29.23 0.33 27.49
N GLY A 138 29.88 0.34 28.66
CA GLY A 138 30.27 -0.84 29.42
C GLY A 138 31.36 -1.69 28.76
N LYS A 139 32.03 -1.16 27.73
CA LYS A 139 33.11 -1.85 26.97
C LYS A 139 34.19 -0.85 26.60
N ALA A 140 35.43 -1.31 26.52
CA ALA A 140 36.55 -0.49 26.06
C ALA A 140 36.33 0.01 24.62
N PHE A 141 36.72 1.25 24.36
CA PHE A 141 36.71 1.84 23.02
C PHE A 141 37.83 1.23 22.18
N GLY A 142 37.48 0.37 21.22
CA GLY A 142 38.45 -0.30 20.35
C GLY A 142 38.99 0.59 19.22
N ASN A 143 40.08 0.14 18.61
CA ASN A 143 40.53 0.70 17.34
C ASN A 143 39.51 0.39 16.23
N PRO A 144 39.29 1.31 15.28
CA PRO A 144 38.36 1.06 14.20
C PRO A 144 38.91 -0.11 13.36
N ASP A 145 38.01 -0.95 12.83
CA ASP A 145 38.41 -1.97 11.86
C ASP A 145 39.15 -1.28 10.69
N ASP A 146 40.28 -1.84 10.25
CA ASP A 146 41.13 -1.25 9.23
C ASP A 146 40.57 -1.57 7.81
N PRO A 147 40.06 -0.57 7.08
CA PRO A 147 39.44 -0.77 5.77
C PRO A 147 40.46 -1.10 4.66
N SER A 148 41.77 -1.02 4.95
CA SER A 148 42.82 -1.47 4.04
C SER A 148 43.02 -3.00 4.07
N ARG A 149 42.46 -3.69 5.09
CA ARG A 149 42.55 -5.15 5.20
C ARG A 149 41.51 -5.83 4.32
N SER A 150 41.94 -6.80 3.49
CA SER A 150 41.04 -7.62 2.66
C SER A 150 39.95 -8.31 3.48
N ALA A 151 40.26 -8.76 4.71
CA ALA A 151 39.31 -9.39 5.62
C ALA A 151 38.11 -8.49 6.00
N TYR A 152 38.30 -7.17 6.05
CA TYR A 152 37.21 -6.21 6.30
C TYR A 152 36.17 -6.24 5.17
N TRP A 153 36.64 -6.24 3.92
CA TRP A 153 35.75 -6.28 2.75
C TRP A 153 35.08 -7.63 2.58
N GLN A 154 35.79 -8.73 2.84
CA GLN A 154 35.21 -10.08 2.80
C GLN A 154 34.07 -10.24 3.82
N ALA A 155 34.25 -9.78 5.06
CA ALA A 155 33.21 -9.85 6.08
C ALA A 155 31.98 -8.99 5.74
N LYS A 156 32.21 -7.81 5.13
CA LYS A 156 31.13 -6.91 4.70
C LYS A 156 30.38 -7.43 3.48
N GLU A 157 31.08 -8.01 2.52
CA GLU A 157 30.47 -8.67 1.36
C GLU A 157 29.66 -9.91 1.76
N HIS A 158 30.19 -10.75 2.66
CA HIS A 158 29.44 -11.89 3.18
C HIS A 158 28.15 -11.47 3.88
N ARG A 159 28.18 -10.41 4.71
CA ARG A 159 26.96 -9.89 5.34
C ARG A 159 25.96 -9.38 4.30
N ARG A 160 26.43 -8.63 3.30
CA ARG A 160 25.57 -8.13 2.21
C ARG A 160 24.96 -9.28 1.39
N GLN A 161 25.72 -10.33 1.12
CA GLN A 161 25.23 -11.53 0.44
C GLN A 161 24.21 -12.29 1.29
N GLN A 162 24.40 -12.39 2.60
CA GLN A 162 23.43 -13.00 3.52
C GLN A 162 22.13 -12.20 3.60
N GLU A 163 22.20 -10.87 3.70
CA GLU A 163 21.03 -10.00 3.68
C GLU A 163 20.27 -10.13 2.36
N GLN A 164 20.98 -10.10 1.22
CA GLN A 164 20.37 -10.30 -0.10
C GLN A 164 19.74 -11.69 -0.26
N ALA A 165 20.39 -12.74 0.24
CA ALA A 165 19.86 -14.09 0.22
C ALA A 165 18.60 -14.20 1.10
N HIS A 166 18.60 -13.57 2.27
CA HIS A 166 17.44 -13.53 3.15
C HIS A 166 16.26 -12.77 2.53
N ASP A 167 16.52 -11.62 1.91
CA ASP A 167 15.50 -10.85 1.19
C ASP A 167 14.96 -11.62 -0.02
N GLN A 168 15.81 -12.31 -0.78
CA GLN A 168 15.39 -13.18 -1.87
C GLN A 168 14.51 -14.33 -1.35
N GLN A 169 14.91 -15.01 -0.28
CA GLN A 169 14.11 -16.08 0.33
C GLN A 169 12.75 -15.58 0.81
N ARG A 170 12.69 -14.40 1.46
CA ARG A 170 11.42 -13.78 1.87
C ARG A 170 10.52 -13.48 0.67
N HIS A 171 11.08 -12.90 -0.39
CA HIS A 171 10.33 -12.61 -1.61
C HIS A 171 9.84 -13.90 -2.30
N GLU A 172 10.65 -14.95 -2.36
CA GLU A 172 10.25 -16.25 -2.90
C GLU A 172 9.14 -16.90 -2.06
N GLU A 173 9.23 -16.83 -0.74
CA GLU A 173 8.21 -17.39 0.16
C GLU A 173 6.88 -16.63 0.03
N GLU A 174 6.93 -15.29 -0.07
CA GLU A 174 5.74 -14.46 -0.34
C GLU A 174 5.12 -14.77 -1.70
N GLN A 175 5.93 -14.95 -2.74
CA GLN A 175 5.45 -15.33 -4.07
C GLN A 175 4.79 -16.70 -4.04
N ARG A 176 5.41 -17.70 -3.39
CA ARG A 176 4.84 -19.05 -3.22
C ARG A 176 3.51 -19.01 -2.46
N LYS A 177 3.41 -18.22 -1.38
CA LYS A 177 2.16 -18.03 -0.63
C LYS A 177 1.08 -17.40 -1.50
N ARG A 178 1.40 -16.35 -2.27
CA ARG A 178 0.45 -15.72 -3.21
C ARG A 178 -0.01 -16.68 -4.30
N GLU A 179 0.90 -17.50 -4.82
CA GLU A 179 0.57 -18.48 -5.86
C GLU A 179 -0.31 -19.62 -5.35
N GLN A 180 -0.04 -20.11 -4.13
CA GLN A 180 -0.91 -21.08 -3.44
C GLN A 180 -2.30 -20.51 -3.18
N GLN A 181 -2.40 -19.26 -2.69
CA GLN A 181 -3.69 -18.60 -2.49
C GLN A 181 -4.47 -18.46 -3.79
N ARG A 182 -3.82 -18.07 -4.90
CA ARG A 182 -4.44 -18.07 -6.23
C ARG A 182 -4.95 -19.45 -6.61
N HIS A 183 -4.12 -20.49 -6.48
CA HIS A 183 -4.53 -21.86 -6.84
C HIS A 183 -5.74 -22.35 -6.04
N GLN A 184 -5.77 -22.07 -4.73
CA GLN A 184 -6.92 -22.41 -3.87
C GLN A 184 -8.19 -21.67 -4.31
N GLN A 185 -8.09 -20.37 -4.62
CA GLN A 185 -9.22 -19.56 -5.07
C GLN A 185 -9.76 -19.98 -6.46
N TYR A 186 -8.87 -20.35 -7.40
CA TYR A 186 -9.28 -20.90 -8.70
C TYR A 186 -9.91 -22.30 -8.57
N GLY A 187 -9.44 -23.11 -7.61
CA GLY A 187 -10.00 -24.43 -7.31
C GLY A 187 -11.42 -24.37 -6.74
N SER A 188 -11.66 -23.52 -5.72
CA SER A 188 -12.99 -23.38 -5.10
C SER A 188 -14.03 -22.84 -6.09
N GLY A 189 -13.67 -21.82 -6.87
CA GLY A 189 -14.59 -21.22 -7.85
C GLY A 189 -15.00 -22.18 -8.99
N ARG A 190 -14.19 -23.21 -9.29
CA ARG A 190 -14.55 -24.24 -10.29
C ARG A 190 -15.57 -25.25 -9.76
N GLN A 191 -15.44 -25.65 -8.50
CA GLN A 191 -16.39 -26.57 -7.86
C GLN A 191 -17.76 -25.91 -7.63
N GLU A 192 -17.78 -24.65 -7.19
CA GLU A 192 -19.02 -23.89 -6.97
C GLU A 192 -19.80 -23.69 -8.28
N ARG A 193 -19.13 -23.25 -9.36
CA ARG A 193 -19.79 -23.06 -10.67
C ARG A 193 -20.31 -24.36 -11.27
N ALA A 194 -19.62 -25.48 -11.05
CA ALA A 194 -20.07 -26.79 -11.52
C ALA A 194 -21.35 -27.26 -10.78
N GLY A 195 -21.41 -27.02 -9.47
CA GLY A 195 -22.60 -27.29 -8.64
C GLY A 195 -23.81 -26.45 -9.04
N GLU A 196 -23.64 -25.13 -9.19
CA GLU A 196 -24.72 -24.23 -9.62
C GLU A 196 -25.29 -24.57 -10.99
N SER A 197 -24.43 -24.97 -11.93
CA SER A 197 -24.84 -25.38 -13.28
C SER A 197 -25.70 -26.64 -13.27
N HIS A 198 -25.35 -27.63 -12.44
CA HIS A 198 -26.14 -28.85 -12.26
C HIS A 198 -27.51 -28.57 -11.62
N GLN A 199 -27.53 -27.68 -10.63
CA GLN A 199 -28.77 -27.33 -9.92
C GLN A 199 -29.73 -26.53 -10.81
N ARG A 200 -29.22 -25.59 -11.62
CA ARG A 200 -30.01 -24.86 -12.63
C ARG A 200 -30.57 -25.77 -13.71
N ARG A 201 -29.82 -26.79 -14.15
CA ARG A 201 -30.31 -27.77 -15.15
C ARG A 201 -31.47 -28.58 -14.60
N ARG A 202 -31.38 -29.08 -13.37
CA ARG A 202 -32.49 -29.80 -12.70
C ARG A 202 -33.74 -28.94 -12.53
N GLN A 203 -33.60 -27.67 -12.17
CA GLN A 203 -34.73 -26.74 -12.07
C GLN A 203 -35.39 -26.46 -13.43
N ARG A 204 -34.60 -26.38 -14.51
CA ARG A 204 -35.12 -26.20 -15.88
C ARG A 204 -35.81 -27.44 -16.43
N GLU A 205 -35.35 -28.63 -16.08
CA GLU A 205 -36.01 -29.89 -16.47
C GLU A 205 -37.34 -30.09 -15.70
N ALA A 206 -37.41 -29.66 -14.44
CA ALA A 206 -38.64 -29.70 -13.64
C ALA A 206 -39.71 -28.67 -14.07
N HIS A 207 -39.33 -27.56 -14.72
CA HIS A 207 -40.26 -26.51 -15.17
C HIS A 207 -40.78 -26.67 -16.61
N GLN A 208 -40.34 -27.68 -17.37
CA GLN A 208 -40.65 -27.81 -18.81
C GLN A 208 -41.80 -28.75 -19.17
N THR A 209 -42.55 -29.29 -18.21
CA THR A 209 -43.78 -30.06 -18.48
C THR A 209 -45.01 -29.40 -17.85
N PRO A 210 -45.66 -28.44 -18.54
CA PRO A 210 -46.98 -27.97 -18.15
C PRO A 210 -48.03 -29.07 -18.37
N PRO A 211 -49.05 -29.21 -17.49
CA PRO A 211 -50.13 -30.17 -17.70
C PRO A 211 -50.93 -29.84 -18.99
N PRO A 212 -51.38 -30.84 -19.76
CA PRO A 212 -51.98 -30.65 -21.10
C PRO A 212 -53.17 -29.69 -21.18
N ASN A 213 -53.88 -29.43 -20.07
CA ASN A 213 -55.09 -28.62 -20.04
C ASN A 213 -54.85 -27.09 -20.01
N ASP A 214 -53.64 -26.62 -19.69
CA ASP A 214 -53.38 -25.17 -19.59
C ASP A 214 -53.17 -24.52 -20.97
N HIS A 215 -52.59 -25.24 -21.93
CA HIS A 215 -52.34 -24.72 -23.28
C HIS A 215 -53.64 -24.46 -24.06
N THR A 216 -54.62 -25.36 -23.98
CA THR A 216 -55.93 -25.18 -24.61
C THR A 216 -56.68 -23.98 -24.01
N ARG A 217 -56.66 -23.83 -22.68
CA ARG A 217 -57.28 -22.67 -22.00
C ARG A 217 -56.61 -21.35 -22.41
N ARG A 218 -55.28 -21.33 -22.48
CA ARG A 218 -54.52 -20.13 -22.90
C ARG A 218 -54.76 -19.79 -24.37
N ALA A 219 -54.86 -20.79 -25.25
CA ALA A 219 -55.17 -20.57 -26.66
C ALA A 219 -56.60 -20.02 -26.87
N LEU A 220 -57.59 -20.54 -26.14
CA LEU A 220 -58.96 -19.99 -26.14
C LEU A 220 -59.01 -18.56 -25.61
N ALA A 221 -58.25 -18.26 -24.54
CA ALA A 221 -58.14 -16.92 -23.99
C ALA A 221 -57.53 -15.91 -24.97
N VAL A 222 -56.55 -16.32 -25.80
CA VAL A 222 -55.99 -15.45 -26.86
C VAL A 222 -57.02 -15.09 -27.93
N LEU A 223 -57.96 -16.00 -28.22
CA LEU A 223 -59.08 -15.75 -29.14
C LEU A 223 -60.29 -15.07 -28.46
N GLY A 224 -60.25 -14.88 -27.13
CA GLY A 224 -61.34 -14.30 -26.35
C GLY A 224 -62.56 -15.23 -26.22
N LEU A 225 -62.33 -16.54 -26.28
CA LEU A 225 -63.40 -17.55 -26.24
C LEU A 225 -63.46 -18.27 -24.89
N PRO A 226 -64.66 -18.63 -24.41
CA PRO A 226 -64.82 -19.45 -23.21
C PRO A 226 -64.36 -20.90 -23.44
N PRO A 227 -64.04 -21.64 -22.37
CA PRO A 227 -63.79 -23.08 -22.45
C PRO A 227 -65.04 -23.80 -22.98
N GLY A 228 -64.86 -24.69 -23.96
CA GLY A 228 -65.97 -25.43 -24.59
C GLY A 228 -66.53 -24.82 -25.88
N SER A 229 -65.95 -23.71 -26.37
CA SER A 229 -66.33 -23.14 -27.66
C SER A 229 -66.16 -24.11 -28.83
N THR A 230 -67.13 -24.07 -29.74
CA THR A 230 -67.18 -24.97 -30.91
C THR A 230 -66.16 -24.56 -31.99
N ARG A 231 -65.81 -25.49 -32.90
CA ARG A 231 -64.85 -25.20 -34.00
C ARG A 231 -65.32 -24.07 -34.92
N SER A 232 -66.63 -23.90 -35.09
CA SER A 232 -67.22 -22.81 -35.88
C SER A 232 -67.05 -21.44 -35.19
N GLU A 233 -67.18 -21.38 -33.86
CA GLU A 233 -66.89 -20.19 -33.04
C GLU A 233 -65.40 -19.83 -33.10
N ILE A 234 -64.51 -20.81 -32.98
CA ILE A 234 -63.05 -20.63 -33.07
C ILE A 234 -62.66 -20.01 -34.42
N ARG A 235 -63.18 -20.56 -35.52
CA ARG A 235 -62.92 -20.04 -36.88
C ARG A 235 -63.49 -18.64 -37.09
N THR A 236 -64.62 -18.33 -36.46
CA THR A 236 -65.27 -17.02 -36.56
C THR A 236 -64.52 -15.96 -35.76
N ALA A 237 -64.11 -16.27 -34.52
CA ALA A 237 -63.27 -15.41 -33.70
C ALA A 237 -61.91 -15.15 -34.37
N TYR A 238 -61.28 -16.19 -34.94
CA TYR A 238 -60.04 -16.05 -35.69
C TYR A 238 -60.19 -15.08 -36.87
N ARG A 239 -61.20 -15.25 -37.73
CA ARG A 239 -61.43 -14.35 -38.87
C ARG A 239 -61.61 -12.90 -38.43
N ARG A 240 -62.39 -12.67 -37.37
CA ARG A 240 -62.61 -11.33 -36.80
C ARG A 240 -61.30 -10.70 -36.30
N LEU A 241 -60.51 -11.45 -35.52
CA LEU A 241 -59.26 -10.98 -34.95
C LEU A 241 -58.15 -10.80 -36.00
N ALA A 242 -58.11 -11.68 -37.00
CA ALA A 242 -57.19 -11.61 -38.13
C ALA A 242 -57.44 -10.35 -38.96
N GLN A 243 -58.70 -10.02 -39.24
CA GLN A 243 -59.05 -8.78 -39.93
C GLN A 243 -58.75 -7.55 -39.07
N LEU A 244 -58.92 -7.61 -37.75
CA LEU A 244 -58.66 -6.49 -36.85
C LEU A 244 -57.17 -6.19 -36.70
N HIS A 245 -56.33 -7.23 -36.65
CA HIS A 245 -54.89 -7.12 -36.37
C HIS A 245 -53.99 -7.40 -37.58
N HIS A 246 -54.54 -7.39 -38.81
CA HIS A 246 -53.73 -7.61 -40.02
C HIS A 246 -52.66 -6.51 -40.17
N PRO A 247 -51.38 -6.85 -40.39
CA PRO A 247 -50.30 -5.86 -40.45
C PRO A 247 -50.51 -4.81 -41.55
N ASP A 248 -51.10 -5.19 -42.70
CA ASP A 248 -51.40 -4.25 -43.80
C ASP A 248 -52.31 -3.09 -43.39
N ARG A 249 -53.19 -3.28 -42.40
CA ARG A 249 -54.08 -2.20 -41.94
C ARG A 249 -53.35 -1.11 -41.18
N PHE A 250 -52.19 -1.44 -40.62
CA PHE A 250 -51.39 -0.54 -39.80
C PHE A 250 -50.17 0.01 -40.55
N PHE A 251 -50.01 -0.34 -41.84
CA PHE A 251 -48.89 0.10 -42.68
C PHE A 251 -48.77 1.63 -42.75
N ALA A 252 -49.90 2.34 -42.87
CA ALA A 252 -49.94 3.81 -42.89
C ALA A 252 -49.68 4.47 -41.51
N GLN A 253 -49.54 3.70 -40.42
CA GLN A 253 -49.46 4.19 -39.03
C GLN A 253 -48.06 4.03 -38.40
N GLY A 254 -47.06 3.64 -39.20
CA GLY A 254 -45.64 3.56 -38.81
C GLY A 254 -45.16 2.17 -38.36
N GLU A 255 -43.84 1.95 -38.45
CA GLU A 255 -43.19 0.65 -38.26
C GLU A 255 -43.44 0.00 -36.89
N ALA A 256 -43.42 0.78 -35.81
CA ALA A 256 -43.66 0.26 -34.46
C ALA A 256 -45.08 -0.32 -34.30
N ARG A 257 -46.08 0.29 -34.95
CA ARG A 257 -47.47 -0.18 -34.93
C ARG A 257 -47.63 -1.45 -35.78
N VAL A 258 -46.96 -1.51 -36.93
CA VAL A 258 -46.88 -2.73 -37.77
C VAL A 258 -46.23 -3.88 -37.01
N ALA A 259 -45.10 -3.66 -36.33
CA ALA A 259 -44.44 -4.68 -35.53
C ALA A 259 -45.33 -5.21 -34.39
N SER A 260 -46.04 -4.33 -33.69
CA SER A 260 -47.00 -4.73 -32.65
C SER A 260 -48.18 -5.54 -33.20
N ALA A 261 -48.69 -5.15 -34.38
CA ALA A 261 -49.78 -5.83 -35.06
C ALA A 261 -49.34 -7.23 -35.53
N SER A 262 -48.15 -7.33 -36.13
CA SER A 262 -47.53 -8.60 -36.55
C SER A 262 -47.35 -9.56 -35.38
N LEU A 263 -46.82 -9.10 -34.25
CA LEU A 263 -46.65 -9.94 -33.06
C LEU A 263 -47.99 -10.44 -32.52
N ARG A 264 -49.01 -9.57 -32.51
CA ARG A 264 -50.36 -9.92 -32.06
C ARG A 264 -51.05 -10.89 -33.02
N PHE A 265 -50.92 -10.66 -34.33
CA PHE A 265 -51.44 -11.53 -35.38
C PHE A 265 -50.82 -12.93 -35.32
N GLN A 266 -49.50 -13.01 -35.11
CA GLN A 266 -48.80 -14.28 -34.95
C GLN A 266 -49.31 -15.06 -33.73
N LYS A 267 -49.54 -14.37 -32.59
CA LYS A 267 -50.12 -15.01 -31.40
C LYS A 267 -51.54 -15.55 -31.66
N ILE A 268 -52.37 -14.78 -32.35
CA ILE A 268 -53.74 -15.18 -32.74
C ILE A 268 -53.72 -16.41 -33.66
N ARG A 269 -52.84 -16.40 -34.68
CA ARG A 269 -52.67 -17.52 -35.61
C ARG A 269 -52.18 -18.79 -34.90
N ASN A 270 -51.16 -18.67 -34.06
CA ASN A 270 -50.62 -19.83 -33.32
C ASN A 270 -51.67 -20.44 -32.38
N ALA A 271 -52.50 -19.61 -31.73
CA ALA A 271 -53.60 -20.10 -30.89
C ALA A 271 -54.67 -20.83 -31.70
N TYR A 272 -55.05 -20.30 -32.87
CA TYR A 272 -55.99 -20.97 -33.79
C TYR A 272 -55.42 -22.31 -34.31
N ASP A 273 -54.18 -22.32 -34.77
CA ASP A 273 -53.53 -23.52 -35.31
C ASP A 273 -53.39 -24.62 -34.24
N TYR A 274 -53.08 -24.25 -33.00
CA TYR A 274 -53.04 -25.19 -31.87
C TYR A 274 -54.42 -25.77 -31.57
N LEU A 275 -55.45 -24.92 -31.45
CA LEU A 275 -56.81 -25.38 -31.18
C LEU A 275 -57.30 -26.31 -32.29
N MET A 276 -57.08 -25.97 -33.57
CA MET A 276 -57.48 -26.82 -34.69
C MET A 276 -56.76 -28.18 -34.75
N ARG A 277 -55.58 -28.32 -34.12
CA ARG A 277 -54.85 -29.59 -33.99
C ARG A 277 -55.32 -30.45 -32.82
N VAL A 278 -55.79 -29.83 -31.74
CA VAL A 278 -56.16 -30.51 -30.48
C VAL A 278 -57.68 -30.73 -30.35
N SER A 279 -58.51 -29.90 -31.00
CA SER A 279 -59.99 -29.99 -31.07
C SER A 279 -60.49 -30.63 -32.36
#